data_AF-A0A0P0X441-F1
#
_entry.id   AF-A0A0P0X441-F1
#
_cell.length_a   1.000
_cell.length_b   1.000
_cell.length_c   1.000
_cell.angle_alpha   90.00
_cell.angle_beta   90.00
_cell.angle_gamma   90.00
#
_symmetry.space_group_name_H-M   'P 1'
#
loop_
_entity.id
_entity.type
_entity.pdbx_description
1 polymer ?
#
loop_
_entity_poly.entity_id
_entity_poly.type
_entity_poly.pdbx_seq_one_letter_code
_entity_poly.pdbx_strand_id
1 'polypeptide(L)' 'MGGRSEYCLVELLEPEGSRDEEKCDECVLRLTTLRVVFDDGGELVATARRPAGCYKFSRSGGLCTLQAFWM' A
#
# COMPACT_ATOMS: atom_id res chain seq x y z
N MET A 1 7.51 26.04 2.59
CA MET A 1 6.36 25.25 3.06
C MET A 1 6.86 23.86 3.42
N GLY A 2 7.17 23.59 4.68
CA GLY A 2 7.66 22.28 5.13
C GLY A 2 6.51 21.38 5.54
N GLY A 3 5.65 20.99 4.60
CA GLY A 3 4.66 19.95 4.87
C GLY A 3 5.35 18.63 5.20
N ARG A 4 4.69 17.74 5.93
CA ARG A 4 5.16 16.35 6.08
C ARG A 4 5.38 15.79 4.67
N SER A 5 6.64 15.54 4.32
CA SER A 5 7.02 15.01 3.01
C SER A 5 6.97 13.49 2.96
N GLU A 6 6.53 12.83 4.03
CA GLU A 6 6.49 11.37 4.15
C GLU A 6 5.03 10.90 4.13
N TYR A 7 4.74 10.01 3.20
CA TYR A 7 3.46 9.35 3.00
C TYR A 7 3.65 7.85 3.08
N CYS A 8 2.61 7.11 3.41
CA CYS A 8 2.62 5.66 3.38
C CYS A 8 1.68 5.15 2.29
N LEU A 9 2.22 4.46 1.29
CA LEU A 9 1.43 3.65 0.37
C LEU A 9 1.12 2.32 1.05
N VAL A 10 -0.16 2.01 1.18
CA VAL A 10 -0.67 0.71 1.63
C VAL A 10 -1.13 -0.05 0.40
N GLU A 11 -0.54 -1.21 0.17
CA GLU A 11 -0.90 -2.08 -0.96
C GLU A 11 -1.44 -3.39 -0.42
N LEU A 12 -2.63 -3.78 -0.87
CA LEU A 12 -3.15 -5.11 -0.64
C LEU A 12 -2.65 -6.03 -1.76
N LEU A 13 -1.92 -7.07 -1.38
CA LEU A 13 -1.42 -8.10 -2.29
C LEU A 13 -2.24 -9.37 -2.06
N GLU A 14 -2.96 -9.79 -3.10
CA GLU A 14 -3.59 -11.10 -3.18
C GLU A 14 -2.61 -12.09 -3.85
N PRO A 15 -2.38 -13.28 -3.27
CA PRO A 15 -1.55 -14.28 -3.92
C PRO A 15 -2.20 -14.74 -5.24
N GLU A 16 -1.39 -14.91 -6.29
CA GLU A 16 -1.85 -15.51 -7.55
C GLU A 16 -2.36 -16.95 -7.32
N GLY A 17 -3.43 -17.33 -8.01
CA GLY A 17 -4.05 -18.67 -7.88
C GLY A 17 -5.18 -18.75 -6.85
N SER A 18 -5.49 -17.65 -6.16
CA SER A 18 -6.54 -17.49 -5.16
C SER A 18 -7.98 -17.43 -5.69
N ARG A 19 -8.22 -17.73 -6.97
CA ARG A 19 -9.57 -17.74 -7.56
C ARG A 19 -10.52 -18.74 -6.92
N ASP A 20 -9.99 -19.67 -6.15
CA ASP A 20 -10.79 -20.43 -5.21
C ASP A 20 -11.12 -19.48 -4.05
N GLU A 21 -12.23 -18.76 -4.17
CA GLU A 21 -12.69 -17.76 -3.19
C GLU A 21 -12.73 -18.33 -1.75
N GLU A 22 -12.88 -19.66 -1.63
CA GLU A 22 -12.87 -20.39 -0.36
C GLU A 22 -11.48 -20.60 0.24
N LYS A 23 -10.39 -20.48 -0.54
CA LYS A 23 -9.05 -20.95 -0.12
C LYS A 23 -8.05 -19.84 0.13
N CYS A 24 -8.33 -18.62 -0.31
CA CYS A 24 -7.41 -17.51 -0.12
C CYS A 24 -7.61 -16.84 1.24
N ASP A 25 -7.55 -17.58 2.33
CA ASP A 25 -7.79 -17.01 3.66
C ASP A 25 -6.77 -15.93 4.05
N GLU A 26 -5.62 -15.86 3.37
CA GLU A 26 -4.56 -14.89 3.65
C GLU A 26 -4.47 -13.80 2.58
N CYS A 27 -4.57 -12.55 3.00
CA CYS A 27 -4.16 -11.37 2.24
C CYS A 27 -2.89 -10.77 2.85
N VAL A 28 -2.07 -10.08 2.04
CA VAL A 28 -0.85 -9.40 2.53
C VAL A 28 -0.97 -7.90 2.34
N LEU A 29 -0.91 -7.14 3.44
CA LEU A 29 -0.70 -5.68 3.37
C LEU A 29 0.78 -5.38 3.26
N ARG A 30 1.21 -4.75 2.18
CA ARG A 30 2.54 -4.16 2.04
C ARG A 30 2.47 -2.67 2.34
N LEU A 31 3.23 -2.23 3.33
CA LEU A 31 3.43 -0.83 3.64
C LEU A 31 4.71 -0.34 2.99
N THR A 32 4.61 0.77 2.27
CA THR A 32 5.77 1.43 1.67
C THR A 32 5.77 2.90 2.02
N THR A 33 6.78 3.35 2.76
CA THR A 33 6.97 4.77 3.04
C THR A 33 7.59 5.45 1.83
N LEU A 34 7.00 6.56 1.43
CA LEU A 34 7.42 7.36 0.28
C LEU A 34 7.70 8.77 0.75
N ARG A 35 8.86 9.29 0.34
CA ARG A 35 9.13 10.71 0.47
C ARG A 35 8.69 11.40 -0.81
N VAL A 36 7.82 12.40 -0.71
CA VAL A 36 7.33 13.16 -1.87
C VAL A 36 7.72 14.62 -1.76
N VAL A 37 7.94 15.23 -2.91
CA VAL A 37 8.12 16.68 -3.05
C VAL A 37 7.28 17.13 -4.24
N PHE A 38 6.92 18.41 -4.26
CA PHE A 38 6.40 19.02 -5.47
C PHE A 38 7.58 19.33 -6.40
N ASP A 39 7.46 18.96 -7.67
CA ASP A 39 8.39 19.40 -8.70
C ASP A 39 8.10 20.86 -9.12
N ASP A 40 8.90 21.38 -10.05
CA ASP A 40 8.76 22.75 -10.56
C ASP A 40 7.44 22.98 -11.32
N GLY A 41 6.77 21.91 -11.76
CA GLY A 41 5.45 21.93 -12.40
C GLY A 41 4.30 21.89 -11.39
N GLY A 42 4.58 21.70 -10.10
CA GLY A 42 3.56 21.54 -9.07
C GLY A 42 3.00 20.12 -8.97
N GLU A 43 3.64 19.13 -9.60
CA GLU A 43 3.27 17.72 -9.52
C GLU A 43 3.97 17.04 -8.35
N LEU A 44 3.29 16.10 -7.68
CA LEU A 44 3.88 15.34 -6.59
C LEU A 44 4.76 14.21 -7.13
N VAL A 45 6.06 14.30 -6.85
CA VAL A 45 7.05 13.30 -7.26
C VAL A 45 7.62 12.59 -6.04
N ALA A 46 7.62 11.26 -6.08
CA ALA A 46 8.28 10.44 -5.06
C ALA A 46 9.81 10.48 -5.26
N THR A 47 10.54 10.94 -4.24
CA THR A 47 12.01 11.06 -4.21
C THR A 47 12.70 9.91 -3.51
N ALA A 48 11.98 9.21 -2.63
CA ALA A 48 12.48 7.99 -1.99
C ALA A 48 11.33 7.02 -1.76
N ARG A 49 11.59 5.73 -1.97
CA ARG A 49 10.67 4.62 -1.68
C ARG A 49 11.36 3.65 -0.73
N ARG A 50 10.77 3.41 0.44
CA ARG A 50 11.30 2.49 1.44
C ARG A 50 10.23 1.47 1.83
N PRO A 51 10.46 0.17 1.61
CA PRO A 51 9.61 -0.86 2.19
C PRO A 51 9.58 -0.68 3.71
N ALA A 52 8.38 -0.56 4.28
CA ALA A 52 8.18 -0.33 5.71
C ALA A 52 7.76 -1.62 6.44
N GLY A 53 7.07 -2.52 5.73
CA GLY A 53 6.72 -3.83 6.27
C GLY A 53 5.70 -4.58 5.41
N CYS A 54 5.53 -5.85 5.72
CA CYS A 54 4.47 -6.69 5.16
C CYS A 54 3.73 -7.36 6.32
N TYR A 55 2.40 -7.32 6.29
CA TYR A 55 1.53 -7.87 7.32
C TYR A 55 0.56 -8.85 6.67
N LYS A 56 0.52 -10.07 7.18
CA LYS A 56 -0.51 -11.04 6.79
C LYS A 56 -1.75 -10.83 7.63
N PHE A 57 -2.92 -10.92 7.03
CA PHE A 57 -4.18 -10.91 7.75
C PHE A 57 -5.19 -11.85 7.10
N SER A 58 -6.14 -12.33 7.90
CA SER A 58 -7.19 -13.22 7.43
C SER A 58 -8.31 -12.45 6.72
N ARG A 59 -8.87 -13.01 5.64
CA ARG A 59 -10.01 -12.44 4.89
C ARG A 59 -11.30 -12.25 5.68
N SER A 60 -11.38 -12.76 6.91
CA SER A 60 -12.59 -12.86 7.74
C SER A 60 -13.37 -11.56 8.00
N GLY A 61 -12.88 -10.39 7.57
CA GLY A 61 -13.51 -9.08 7.77
C GLY A 61 -13.91 -8.30 6.51
N GLY A 62 -13.88 -8.87 5.31
CA GLY A 62 -14.31 -8.17 4.09
C GLY A 62 -13.39 -7.02 3.62
N LEU A 63 -12.23 -6.83 4.27
CA LEU A 63 -11.27 -5.77 3.94
C LEU A 63 -10.47 -6.02 2.65
N CYS A 64 -10.55 -7.22 2.05
CA CYS A 64 -9.74 -7.55 0.87
C CYS A 64 -10.25 -6.93 -0.45
N THR A 65 -11.26 -6.07 -0.41
CA THR A 65 -11.66 -5.26 -1.59
C THR A 65 -10.92 -3.93 -1.66
N LEU A 66 -10.09 -3.60 -0.67
CA LEU A 66 -9.30 -2.37 -0.66
C LEU A 66 -8.17 -2.45 -1.68
N GLN A 67 -8.18 -1.53 -2.65
CA GLN A 67 -7.06 -1.28 -3.55
C GLN A 67 -5.94 -0.50 -2.84
N ALA A 68 -4.84 -0.24 -3.53
CA ALA A 68 -3.76 0.56 -2.96
C ALA A 68 -4.23 1.99 -2.64
N PHE A 69 -3.88 2.49 -1.46
CA PHE A 69 -4.21 3.85 -1.03
C PHE A 69 -3.07 4.51 -0.26
N TRP A 70 -3.10 5.84 -0.20
CA TRP A 70 -2.12 6.67 0.49
C TRP A 70 -2.63 7.05 1.88
N MET A 71 -1.75 7.04 2.88
CA MET A 71 -1.96 7.61 4.21
C MET A 71 -0.89 8.66 4.54
#